data_AF-A0A5C7ZT26-F1
#
_entry.id   AF-A0A5C7ZT26-F1
#
_cell.length_a   1.000
_cell.length_b   1.000
_cell.length_c   1.000
_cell.angle_alpha   90.00
_cell.angle_beta   90.00
_cell.angle_gamma   90.00
#
_symmetry.space_group_name_H-M   'P 1'
#
loop_
_entity.id
_entity.type
_entity.pdbx_description
1 polymer ?
#
loop_
_entity_poly.entity_id
_entity_poly.type
_entity_poly.pdbx_seq_one_letter_code
_entity_poly.pdbx_strand_id
1 'polypeptide(L)'
;MPTLLRLVFFLILSAVAHAEGTLGANDRPIHDLARIGSGSEIKRLLQADPGQRDARTSFGSTPLHLAATNPDLTALQALIAAGADPNARDNDGATPLHMAAYTQNAKHARLLLEAGADPMAKTNVGRDPASMARKAMANEASGVISLWILKGCKAGTPC
;
A
#
# COMPACT_ATOMS: atom_id res chain seq x y z
N MET A 1 25.29 -7.47 -35.05
CA MET A 1 25.56 -6.58 -33.89
C MET A 1 24.26 -5.91 -33.45
N PRO A 2 23.56 -6.39 -32.41
CA PRO A 2 22.33 -5.78 -31.90
C PRO A 2 22.40 -5.29 -30.43
N THR A 3 23.59 -5.20 -29.83
CA THR A 3 23.74 -4.79 -28.42
C THR A 3 23.54 -3.29 -28.21
N LEU A 4 23.96 -2.45 -29.15
CA LEU A 4 23.84 -1.00 -29.04
C LEU A 4 22.39 -0.52 -29.08
N LEU A 5 21.52 -1.11 -29.90
CA LEU A 5 20.10 -0.71 -29.94
C LEU A 5 19.35 -1.08 -28.66
N ARG A 6 19.72 -2.21 -28.02
CA ARG A 6 19.14 -2.64 -26.74
C ARG A 6 19.66 -1.80 -25.56
N LEU A 7 20.92 -1.38 -25.59
CA LEU A 7 21.51 -0.49 -24.58
C LEU A 7 20.98 0.94 -24.72
N VAL A 8 20.87 1.44 -25.96
CA VAL A 8 20.30 2.77 -26.23
C VAL A 8 18.83 2.78 -25.81
N PHE A 9 18.02 1.78 -26.18
CA PHE A 9 16.61 1.66 -25.73
C PHE A 9 16.47 1.67 -24.19
N PHE A 10 17.37 0.97 -23.48
CA PHE A 10 17.43 1.00 -22.01
C PHE A 10 17.81 2.39 -21.45
N LEU A 11 18.71 3.10 -22.12
CA LEU A 11 19.15 4.44 -21.70
C LEU A 11 18.08 5.51 -21.95
N ILE A 12 17.33 5.45 -23.07
CA ILE A 12 16.23 6.41 -23.33
C ILE A 12 15.04 6.19 -22.39
N LEU A 13 14.76 4.95 -21.97
CA LEU A 13 13.74 4.67 -20.95
C LEU A 13 14.13 5.21 -19.56
N SER A 14 15.42 5.23 -19.22
CA SER A 14 15.88 5.84 -17.96
C SER A 14 15.77 7.37 -17.96
N ALA A 15 15.84 8.01 -19.14
CA ALA A 15 15.89 9.46 -19.28
C ALA A 15 14.50 10.12 -19.44
N VAL A 16 13.43 9.36 -19.68
CA VAL A 16 12.04 9.87 -19.76
C VAL A 16 11.34 9.91 -18.39
N ALA A 17 12.05 9.59 -17.31
CA ALA A 17 11.54 9.70 -15.93
C ALA A 17 11.73 11.12 -15.32
N HIS A 18 11.85 12.16 -16.14
CA HIS A 18 11.89 13.55 -15.68
C HIS A 18 10.83 14.38 -16.40
N ALA A 19 9.63 14.44 -15.81
CA ALA A 19 8.63 15.43 -16.14
C ALA A 19 7.90 15.87 -14.86
N GLU A 20 8.50 16.88 -14.23
CA GLU A 20 7.87 18.07 -13.64
C GLU A 20 6.70 17.91 -12.64
N GLY A 21 7.00 18.31 -11.39
CA GLY A 21 6.12 19.23 -10.67
C GLY A 21 5.20 18.64 -9.60
N THR A 22 5.73 18.33 -8.42
CA THR A 22 5.28 18.90 -7.12
C THR A 22 6.24 18.45 -6.01
N LEU A 23 6.54 19.36 -5.10
CA LEU A 23 7.62 19.29 -4.12
C LEU A 23 7.34 18.30 -2.98
N GLY A 24 8.17 17.25 -2.87
CA GLY A 24 8.25 16.36 -1.71
C GLY A 24 9.24 15.22 -1.98
N ALA A 25 10.40 15.24 -1.32
CA ALA A 25 11.56 14.39 -1.60
C ALA A 25 11.27 12.86 -1.59
N ASN A 26 11.79 12.16 -2.61
CA ASN A 26 11.87 10.69 -2.79
C ASN A 26 10.62 9.93 -3.29
N ASP A 27 9.55 10.60 -3.69
CA ASP A 27 8.38 9.89 -4.24
C ASP A 27 8.69 9.31 -5.62
N ARG A 28 9.17 8.07 -5.63
CA ARG A 28 9.29 7.25 -6.86
C ARG A 28 7.93 7.20 -7.56
N PRO A 29 7.88 7.14 -8.90
CA PRO A 29 6.63 7.20 -9.68
C PRO A 29 5.56 6.21 -9.22
N ILE A 30 5.96 5.06 -8.66
CA ILE A 30 5.02 4.08 -8.09
C ILE A 30 4.14 4.63 -6.96
N HIS A 31 4.62 5.58 -6.16
CA HIS A 31 3.87 6.17 -5.06
C HIS A 31 2.74 7.06 -5.58
N ASP A 32 3.02 7.86 -6.61
CA ASP A 32 2.01 8.68 -7.28
C ASP A 32 0.94 7.79 -7.93
N LEU A 33 1.35 6.73 -8.62
CA LEU A 33 0.42 5.78 -9.24
C LEU A 33 -0.46 5.08 -8.19
N ALA A 34 0.12 4.71 -7.05
CA ALA A 34 -0.63 4.13 -5.93
C ALA A 34 -1.61 5.13 -5.29
N ARG A 35 -1.23 6.41 -5.23
CA ARG A 35 -2.09 7.49 -4.73
C ARG A 35 -3.23 7.82 -5.68
N ILE A 36 -3.01 7.73 -7.00
CA ILE A 36 -4.03 7.99 -8.02
C ILE A 36 -4.97 6.79 -8.17
N GLY A 37 -4.48 5.57 -7.98
CA GLY A 37 -5.26 4.34 -8.21
C GLY A 37 -5.01 3.71 -9.59
N SER A 38 -3.86 3.96 -10.22
CA SER A 38 -3.56 3.50 -11.58
C SER A 38 -3.03 2.06 -11.60
N GLY A 39 -3.87 1.08 -11.25
CA GLY A 39 -3.45 -0.34 -11.13
C GLY A 39 -2.79 -0.94 -12.38
N SER A 40 -3.22 -0.55 -13.59
CA SER A 40 -2.61 -1.01 -14.85
C SER A 40 -1.18 -0.51 -15.03
N GLU A 41 -0.91 0.73 -14.63
CA GLU A 41 0.42 1.34 -14.76
C GLU A 41 1.37 0.81 -13.68
N ILE A 42 0.85 0.57 -12.47
CA ILE A 42 1.60 -0.13 -11.41
C ILE A 42 2.10 -1.49 -11.92
N LYS A 43 1.24 -2.27 -12.59
CA LYS A 43 1.65 -3.57 -13.16
C LYS A 43 2.77 -3.43 -14.18
N ARG A 44 2.67 -2.47 -15.10
CA ARG A 44 3.71 -2.22 -16.13
C ARG A 44 5.02 -1.80 -15.49
N LEU A 45 4.96 -0.87 -14.53
CA LEU A 45 6.13 -0.36 -13.85
C LEU A 45 6.83 -1.46 -13.04
N LEU A 46 6.07 -2.31 -12.33
CA LEU A 46 6.65 -3.44 -11.58
C LEU A 46 7.19 -4.56 -12.46
N GLN A 47 6.68 -4.71 -13.68
CA GLN A 47 7.29 -5.61 -14.68
C GLN A 47 8.63 -5.09 -15.17
N ALA A 48 8.77 -3.77 -15.34
CA ALA A 48 10.01 -3.13 -15.77
C ALA A 48 11.05 -3.06 -14.64
N ASP A 49 10.60 -2.74 -13.42
CA ASP A 49 11.45 -2.63 -12.24
C ASP A 49 10.72 -3.16 -10.99
N PRO A 50 10.90 -4.46 -10.68
CA PRO A 50 10.32 -5.06 -9.49
C PRO A 50 10.79 -4.44 -8.17
N GLY A 51 11.95 -3.75 -8.17
CA GLY A 51 12.55 -3.14 -6.97
C GLY A 51 11.78 -1.93 -6.42
N GLN A 52 10.77 -1.45 -7.16
CA GLN A 52 9.93 -0.32 -6.72
C GLN A 52 8.75 -0.76 -5.85
N ARG A 53 8.39 -2.05 -5.83
CA ARG A 53 7.21 -2.56 -5.12
C ARG A 53 7.14 -2.19 -3.65
N ASP A 54 8.27 -2.32 -2.95
CA ASP A 54 8.40 -2.03 -1.52
C ASP A 54 9.24 -0.75 -1.29
N ALA A 55 9.28 0.13 -2.30
CA ALA A 55 9.89 1.44 -2.17
C ALA A 55 9.30 2.20 -0.97
N ARG A 56 10.10 3.05 -0.34
CA ARG A 56 9.66 3.81 0.83
C ARG A 56 9.76 5.30 0.53
N THR A 57 8.72 6.04 0.87
CA THR A 57 8.74 7.51 0.88
C THR A 57 9.61 8.03 2.04
N SER A 58 9.77 9.35 2.14
CA SER A 58 10.39 10.01 3.29
C SER A 58 9.71 9.69 4.63
N PHE A 59 8.41 9.36 4.61
CA PHE A 59 7.64 8.92 5.79
C PHE A 59 7.72 7.41 6.05
N GLY A 60 8.52 6.68 5.27
CA GLY A 60 8.62 5.23 5.36
C GLY A 60 7.42 4.49 4.77
N SER A 61 6.44 5.21 4.21
CA SER A 61 5.26 4.59 3.61
C SER A 61 5.65 3.86 2.32
N THR A 62 5.13 2.66 2.14
CA THR A 62 5.24 1.92 0.88
C THR A 62 4.11 2.28 -0.08
N PRO A 63 4.19 1.97 -1.38
CA PRO A 63 3.07 2.14 -2.31
C PRO A 63 1.78 1.49 -1.79
N LEU A 64 1.89 0.38 -1.06
CA LEU A 64 0.75 -0.32 -0.48
C LEU A 64 0.06 0.48 0.64
N HIS A 65 0.80 1.30 1.39
CA HIS A 65 0.19 2.22 2.36
C HIS A 65 -0.67 3.28 1.65
N LEU A 66 -0.16 3.85 0.56
CA LEU A 66 -0.86 4.87 -0.21
C LEU A 66 -2.10 4.28 -0.91
N ALA A 67 -1.95 3.11 -1.53
CA ALA A 67 -3.06 2.40 -2.16
C ALA A 67 -4.15 2.01 -1.14
N ALA A 68 -3.80 1.71 0.11
CA ALA A 68 -4.77 1.42 1.17
C ALA A 68 -5.67 2.61 1.54
N THR A 69 -5.25 3.84 1.22
CA THR A 69 -6.05 5.05 1.42
C THR A 69 -6.86 5.47 0.20
N ASN A 70 -6.59 4.87 -0.97
CA ASN A 70 -7.27 5.20 -2.20
C ASN A 70 -8.72 4.62 -2.19
N PRO A 71 -9.70 5.29 -2.83
CA PRO A 71 -11.04 4.71 -2.99
C PRO A 71 -11.06 3.49 -3.92
N ASP A 72 -10.18 3.42 -4.90
CA ASP A 72 -10.06 2.34 -5.87
C ASP A 72 -9.13 1.22 -5.39
N LEU A 73 -9.62 0.00 -5.58
CA LEU A 73 -8.96 -1.26 -5.25
C LEU A 73 -7.91 -1.68 -6.28
N THR A 74 -7.96 -1.15 -7.50
CA THR A 74 -7.11 -1.66 -8.59
C THR A 74 -5.62 -1.54 -8.28
N ALA A 75 -5.20 -0.43 -7.66
CA ALA A 75 -3.82 -0.24 -7.23
C ALA A 75 -3.42 -1.19 -6.11
N LEU A 76 -4.28 -1.36 -5.09
CA LEU A 76 -4.02 -2.28 -3.98
C LEU A 76 -3.88 -3.72 -4.48
N GLN A 77 -4.80 -4.17 -5.34
CA GLN A 77 -4.77 -5.52 -5.93
C GLN A 77 -3.53 -5.73 -6.81
N ALA A 78 -3.13 -4.72 -7.59
CA ALA A 78 -1.92 -4.80 -8.41
C ALA A 78 -0.66 -4.97 -7.55
N LEU A 79 -0.55 -4.22 -6.45
CA LEU A 79 0.59 -4.30 -5.53
C LEU A 79 0.63 -5.63 -4.78
N ILE A 80 -0.52 -6.10 -4.27
CA ILE A 80 -0.61 -7.41 -3.61
C ILE A 80 -0.27 -8.55 -4.59
N ALA A 81 -0.80 -8.51 -5.81
CA ALA A 81 -0.50 -9.51 -6.83
C ALA A 81 0.98 -9.51 -7.24
N ALA A 82 1.66 -8.38 -7.13
CA ALA A 82 3.10 -8.28 -7.35
C ALA A 82 3.94 -8.74 -6.13
N GLY A 83 3.30 -9.14 -5.02
CA GLY A 83 3.94 -9.62 -3.81
C GLY A 83 4.43 -8.51 -2.87
N ALA A 84 3.76 -7.36 -2.84
CA ALA A 84 4.09 -6.28 -1.92
C ALA A 84 3.85 -6.74 -0.48
N ASP A 85 4.70 -6.30 0.46
CA ASP A 85 4.59 -6.71 1.86
C ASP A 85 3.35 -6.06 2.54
N PRO A 86 2.31 -6.84 2.91
CA PRO A 86 1.11 -6.30 3.57
C PRO A 86 1.36 -5.89 5.02
N ASN A 87 2.50 -6.29 5.62
CA ASN A 87 2.90 -5.98 6.98
C ASN A 87 4.01 -4.93 7.05
N ALA A 88 4.36 -4.31 5.93
CA ALA A 88 5.32 -3.22 5.88
C ALA A 88 4.91 -2.13 6.90
N ARG A 89 5.88 -1.66 7.68
CA ARG A 89 5.65 -0.62 8.69
C ARG A 89 6.19 0.71 8.19
N ASP A 90 5.44 1.80 8.30
CA ASP A 90 5.94 3.16 8.08
C ASP A 90 6.74 3.68 9.30
N ASN A 91 7.16 4.96 9.27
CA ASN A 91 7.95 5.54 10.36
C ASN A 91 7.19 5.62 11.71
N ASP A 92 5.85 5.65 11.68
CA ASP A 92 5.00 5.61 12.87
C ASP A 92 4.67 4.17 13.32
N GLY A 93 5.22 3.18 12.61
CA GLY A 93 4.95 1.77 12.84
C GLY A 93 3.56 1.34 12.37
N ALA A 94 2.86 2.19 11.60
CA ALA A 94 1.58 1.83 11.00
C ALA A 94 1.80 0.93 9.79
N THR A 95 0.82 0.07 9.53
CA THR A 95 0.82 -0.86 8.40
C THR A 95 -0.25 -0.44 7.39
N PRO A 96 -0.26 -0.97 6.16
CA PRO A 96 -1.35 -0.72 5.20
C PRO A 96 -2.74 -1.01 5.80
N LEU A 97 -2.86 -2.00 6.68
CA LEU A 97 -4.12 -2.31 7.36
C LEU A 97 -4.56 -1.22 8.33
N HIS A 98 -3.63 -0.54 9.00
CA HIS A 98 -3.96 0.64 9.81
C HIS A 98 -4.55 1.76 8.94
N MET A 99 -3.99 1.99 7.76
CA MET A 99 -4.49 3.00 6.83
C MET A 99 -5.89 2.65 6.31
N ALA A 100 -6.12 1.40 5.90
CA ALA A 100 -7.44 0.93 5.49
C ALA A 100 -8.48 1.01 6.63
N ALA A 101 -8.05 0.74 7.86
CA ALA A 101 -8.88 0.86 9.06
C ALA A 101 -9.22 2.33 9.37
N TYR A 102 -8.26 3.24 9.20
CA TYR A 102 -8.47 4.67 9.36
C TYR A 102 -9.45 5.22 8.32
N THR A 103 -9.33 4.80 7.06
CA THR A 103 -10.23 5.24 5.96
C THR A 103 -11.58 4.51 5.95
N GLN A 104 -11.83 3.59 6.89
CA GLN A 104 -13.08 2.83 6.99
C GLN A 104 -13.40 2.00 5.74
N ASN A 105 -12.38 1.61 4.98
CA ASN A 105 -12.58 0.91 3.72
C ASN A 105 -12.52 -0.62 3.92
N ALA A 106 -13.69 -1.20 4.22
CA ALA A 106 -13.82 -2.63 4.51
C ALA A 106 -13.31 -3.54 3.38
N LYS A 107 -13.42 -3.11 2.11
CA LYS A 107 -12.91 -3.90 0.97
C LYS A 107 -11.38 -3.95 0.96
N HIS A 108 -10.72 -2.82 1.23
CA HIS A 108 -9.25 -2.76 1.33
C HIS A 108 -8.74 -3.58 2.52
N ALA A 109 -9.37 -3.41 3.69
CA ALA A 109 -9.03 -4.19 4.88
C ALA A 109 -9.18 -5.69 4.64
N ARG A 110 -10.26 -6.12 3.99
CA ARG A 110 -10.47 -7.53 3.64
C ARG A 110 -9.36 -8.07 2.72
N LEU A 111 -9.01 -7.34 1.66
CA LEU A 111 -7.96 -7.78 0.73
C LEU A 111 -6.58 -7.83 1.41
N LEU A 112 -6.28 -6.88 2.29
CA LEU A 112 -5.05 -6.90 3.08
C LEU A 112 -5.00 -8.10 4.03
N LEU A 113 -6.11 -8.43 4.70
CA LEU A 113 -6.21 -9.62 5.55
C LEU A 113 -6.07 -10.92 4.74
N GLU A 114 -6.72 -11.00 3.58
CA GLU A 114 -6.57 -12.13 2.64
C GLU A 114 -5.13 -12.26 2.12
N ALA A 115 -4.40 -11.15 2.01
CA ALA A 115 -2.98 -11.11 1.67
C ALA A 115 -2.04 -11.46 2.85
N GLY A 116 -2.57 -11.68 4.05
CA GLY A 116 -1.77 -12.02 5.24
C GLY A 116 -1.34 -10.84 6.10
N ALA A 117 -2.03 -9.70 6.03
CA ALA A 117 -1.82 -8.61 6.98
C ALA A 117 -2.18 -9.05 8.41
N ASP A 118 -1.35 -8.66 9.38
CA ASP A 118 -1.56 -8.92 10.80
C ASP A 118 -2.63 -7.95 11.36
N PRO A 119 -3.82 -8.45 11.77
CA PRO A 119 -4.87 -7.62 12.36
C PRO A 119 -4.50 -7.04 13.73
N MET A 120 -3.47 -7.58 14.40
CA MET A 120 -3.02 -7.19 15.75
C MET A 120 -1.73 -6.37 15.75
N ALA A 121 -1.20 -6.03 14.57
CA ALA A 121 -0.01 -5.20 14.44
C ALA A 121 -0.19 -3.90 15.22
N LYS A 122 0.78 -3.49 16.04
CA LYS A 122 0.69 -2.23 16.80
C LYS A 122 1.59 -1.16 16.20
N THR A 123 1.06 0.06 16.07
CA THR A 123 1.85 1.28 15.83
C THR A 123 2.82 1.57 16.97
N ASN A 124 3.73 2.54 16.79
CA ASN A 124 4.68 2.95 17.83
C ASN A 124 3.98 3.53 19.07
N VAL A 125 2.74 4.03 18.92
CA VAL A 125 1.88 4.48 20.03
C VAL A 125 1.01 3.36 20.62
N GLY A 126 1.25 2.11 20.23
CA GLY A 126 0.56 0.93 20.77
C GLY A 126 -0.87 0.73 20.27
N ARG A 127 -1.30 1.46 19.23
CA ARG A 127 -2.64 1.29 18.63
C ARG A 127 -2.62 0.20 17.58
N ASP A 128 -3.60 -0.71 17.66
CA ASP A 128 -3.92 -1.69 16.63
C ASP A 128 -4.84 -1.08 15.54
N PRO A 129 -4.99 -1.75 14.36
CA PRO A 129 -5.85 -1.27 13.28
C PRO A 129 -7.31 -1.09 13.72
N ALA A 130 -7.85 -2.00 14.54
CA ALA A 130 -9.24 -1.90 14.99
C ALA A 130 -9.48 -0.69 15.92
N SER A 131 -8.49 -0.34 16.74
CA SER A 131 -8.46 0.84 17.59
C SER A 131 -8.37 2.13 16.76
N MET A 132 -7.59 2.10 15.68
CA MET A 132 -7.53 3.20 14.72
C MET A 132 -8.88 3.38 13.99
N ALA A 133 -9.53 2.29 13.56
CA ALA A 133 -10.88 2.34 13.01
C ALA A 133 -11.89 2.94 13.99
N ARG A 134 -11.85 2.53 15.27
CA ARG A 134 -12.72 3.06 16.33
C ARG A 134 -12.58 4.56 16.53
N LYS A 135 -11.36 5.08 16.35
CA LYS A 135 -11.03 6.49 16.56
C LYS A 135 -11.27 7.35 15.34
N ALA A 136 -11.13 6.80 14.13
CA ALA A 136 -11.18 7.56 12.88
C ALA A 136 -12.47 8.37 12.73
N MET A 137 -13.61 7.79 13.11
CA MET A 137 -14.88 8.51 13.17
C MET A 137 -15.77 7.88 14.24
N ALA A 138 -16.34 8.70 15.13
CA ALA A 138 -17.39 8.29 16.05
C ALA A 138 -18.75 8.09 15.32
N ASN A 139 -18.75 7.30 14.23
CA ASN A 139 -19.92 6.96 13.44
C ASN A 139 -20.11 5.44 13.37
N GLU A 140 -21.33 5.00 13.03
CA GLU A 140 -21.73 3.58 13.09
C GLU A 140 -20.92 2.66 12.16
N ALA A 141 -20.36 3.20 11.07
CA ALA A 141 -19.52 2.46 10.13
C ALA A 141 -18.20 1.96 10.76
N SER A 142 -17.72 2.63 11.81
CA SER A 142 -16.56 2.21 12.60
C SER A 142 -16.71 0.81 13.22
N GLY A 143 -17.93 0.43 13.57
CA GLY A 143 -18.23 -0.86 14.17
C GLY A 143 -18.03 -2.03 13.20
N VAL A 144 -18.40 -1.87 11.92
CA VAL A 144 -18.35 -2.99 10.98
C VAL A 144 -16.92 -3.37 10.59
N ILE A 145 -16.05 -2.40 10.30
CA ILE A 145 -14.67 -2.72 9.91
C ILE A 145 -13.84 -3.25 11.08
N SER A 146 -14.02 -2.68 12.28
CA SER A 146 -13.32 -3.14 13.49
C SER A 146 -13.76 -4.57 13.86
N LEU A 147 -15.05 -4.88 13.70
CA LEU A 147 -15.56 -6.24 13.88
C LEU A 147 -15.00 -7.23 12.84
N TRP A 148 -14.81 -6.82 11.59
CA TRP A 148 -14.21 -7.69 10.56
C TRP A 148 -12.72 -7.93 10.79
N ILE A 149 -11.96 -6.88 11.18
CA ILE A 149 -10.55 -7.02 11.55
C ILE A 149 -10.41 -7.99 12.73
N LEU A 150 -11.23 -7.83 13.77
CA LEU A 150 -11.23 -8.71 14.94
C LEU A 150 -11.74 -10.12 14.64
N LYS A 151 -12.76 -10.28 13.78
CA LYS A 151 -13.21 -11.62 13.34
C LYS A 151 -12.22 -12.29 12.39
N GLY A 152 -11.35 -11.51 11.75
CA GLY A 152 -10.17 -11.98 11.01
C GLY A 152 -9.16 -12.71 11.90
N CYS A 153 -9.15 -12.43 13.22
CA CYS A 153 -8.62 -13.33 14.26
C CYS A 153 -9.55 -14.55 14.41
N LYS A 154 -9.62 -15.38 13.35
CA LYS A 154 -10.31 -16.66 13.15
C LYS A 154 -11.33 -17.17 14.21
N ALA A 155 -12.45 -17.68 13.68
CA ALA A 155 -13.02 -18.93 14.18
C ALA A 155 -11.92 -20.02 14.27
N GLY A 156 -11.30 -20.19 15.45
CA GLY A 156 -10.51 -21.39 15.75
C GLY A 156 -9.25 -21.28 16.61
N THR A 157 -8.68 -20.12 16.94
CA THR A 157 -7.47 -20.10 17.81
C THR A 157 -7.39 -18.87 18.71
N PRO A 158 -6.99 -19.01 19.98
CA PRO A 158 -7.04 -17.95 20.97
C PRO A 158 -5.93 -16.92 20.78
N CYS A 159 -6.29 -15.68 21.06
CA CYS A 159 -5.42 -14.51 21.19
C CYS A 159 -4.31 -14.73 22.22
#